data_AF-A0A7S4T4N3-F1
#
_entry.id   AF-A0A7S4T4N3-F1
#
_cell.length_a   1.000
_cell.length_b   1.000
_cell.length_c   1.000
_cell.angle_alpha   90.00
_cell.angle_beta   90.00
_cell.angle_gamma   90.00
#
_symmetry.space_group_name_H-M   'P 1'
#
loop_
_entity.id
_entity.type
_entity.pdbx_description
1 polymer ?
#
loop_
_entity_poly.entity_id
_entity_poly.type
_entity_poly.pdbx_seq_one_letter_code
_entity_poly.pdbx_strand_id
1 'polypeptide(L)'
;VIFFVTACLIPSYDAFAPLQSLITNQARGNQLPVLPGPSIIIPPKHSVTHLHSSIKGIELSGLLYDSTSLAAEAWDWTANLGAPAALVAGAVIATLYESRETLVPRKHETKLIRLAKQSCRFLLLTSFAFETLSIIVGTVTGNVLLGHGEQIATKAIVGYTSPLALLRHHHEVNYLTIQIGFLQGLFNWLAAVAIDLLIPKENETKSARKMNQCMATTLVTMSFWITAFYNNHLNFYVDYAQMLRRYFKLVVQSYLCWPLRPMCLLYIPSTLLSLFLLYQALTSPAEDDEE
;
A
#
# COMPACT_ATOMS: atom_id res chain seq x y z
N VAL A 1 -7.02 6.25 5.48
CA VAL A 1 -7.35 6.36 6.92
C VAL A 1 -6.23 7.05 7.68
N ILE A 2 -4.95 6.70 7.50
CA ILE A 2 -3.85 7.34 8.26
C ILE A 2 -3.46 8.72 7.73
N PHE A 3 -3.55 8.98 6.42
CA PHE A 3 -3.54 10.37 5.91
C PHE A 3 -4.75 11.22 6.39
N PHE A 4 -5.84 10.58 6.84
CA PHE A 4 -7.02 11.28 7.33
C PHE A 4 -6.95 11.55 8.85
N VAL A 5 -6.35 10.62 9.62
CA VAL A 5 -6.18 10.77 11.07
C VAL A 5 -5.01 11.71 11.40
N THR A 6 -3.92 11.71 10.62
CA THR A 6 -2.80 12.63 10.84
C THR A 6 -3.15 14.09 10.49
N ALA A 7 -4.07 14.32 9.55
CA ALA A 7 -4.55 15.67 9.21
C ALA A 7 -5.47 16.27 10.30
N CYS A 8 -6.08 15.45 11.16
CA CYS A 8 -6.99 15.91 12.22
C CYS A 8 -6.30 16.18 13.57
N LEU A 9 -5.01 15.88 13.72
CA LEU A 9 -4.26 16.03 14.99
C LEU A 9 -3.18 17.12 14.95
N ILE A 10 -2.99 17.81 13.83
CA ILE A 10 -2.13 18.99 13.74
C ILE A 10 -3.02 20.23 13.94
N PRO A 11 -2.91 20.98 15.04
CA PRO A 11 -3.58 22.27 15.14
C PRO A 11 -3.04 23.17 14.01
N SER A 12 -3.96 23.77 13.27
CA SER A 12 -3.74 24.63 12.11
C SER A 12 -2.54 25.56 12.31
N TYR A 13 -1.45 25.30 11.58
CA TYR A 13 -0.35 26.24 11.40
C TYR A 13 -0.39 26.73 9.95
N ASP A 14 -0.93 27.92 9.74
CA ASP A 14 -1.06 28.67 8.48
C ASP A 14 0.30 29.15 7.90
N ALA A 15 1.36 28.35 7.99
CA ALA A 15 2.71 28.81 7.69
C ALA A 15 3.29 28.38 6.33
N PHE A 16 2.58 27.60 5.50
CA PHE A 16 3.15 27.01 4.27
C PHE A 16 2.43 27.33 2.95
N ALA A 17 1.56 28.35 2.93
CA ALA A 17 0.95 28.83 1.69
C ALA A 17 1.92 29.42 0.63
N PRO A 18 3.09 30.02 0.95
CA PRO A 18 3.90 30.67 -0.09
C PRO A 18 4.84 29.74 -0.88
N LEU A 19 4.96 28.45 -0.55
CA LEU A 19 5.88 27.53 -1.26
C LEU A 19 5.26 26.83 -2.48
N GLN A 20 3.92 26.78 -2.57
CA GLN A 20 3.22 26.08 -3.65
C GLN A 20 3.19 26.86 -4.98
N SER A 21 3.33 28.20 -4.93
CA SER A 21 3.36 29.07 -6.12
C SER A 21 4.72 29.13 -6.81
N LEU A 22 5.80 28.70 -6.13
CA LEU A 22 7.15 28.71 -6.70
C LEU A 22 7.42 27.46 -7.55
N ILE A 23 6.81 26.32 -7.22
CA ILE A 23 7.02 25.04 -7.92
C ILE A 23 6.21 24.95 -9.21
N THR A 24 5.06 25.64 -9.29
CA THR A 24 4.19 25.59 -10.49
C THR A 24 4.72 26.40 -11.68
N ASN A 25 5.66 27.33 -11.45
CA ASN A 25 6.21 28.17 -12.53
C ASN A 25 7.47 27.59 -13.20
N GLN A 26 8.06 26.51 -12.67
CA GLN A 26 9.30 25.95 -13.22
C GLN A 26 9.10 24.77 -14.18
N ALA A 27 7.85 24.32 -14.40
CA ALA A 27 7.50 23.20 -15.28
C ALA A 27 7.07 23.61 -16.71
N ARG A 28 7.14 24.90 -17.07
CA ARG A 28 6.88 25.41 -18.43
C ARG A 28 8.16 25.84 -19.12
N GLY A 29 8.95 24.88 -19.58
CA GLY A 29 10.13 25.18 -20.39
C GLY A 29 10.88 23.92 -20.73
N ASN A 30 10.37 23.16 -21.70
CA ASN A 30 11.14 22.36 -22.67
C ASN A 30 10.17 21.64 -23.60
N GLN A 31 9.83 22.28 -24.72
CA GLN A 31 9.25 21.59 -25.87
C GLN A 31 10.38 20.80 -26.56
N LEU A 32 10.28 19.48 -26.56
CA LEU A 32 11.12 18.60 -27.36
C LEU A 32 10.62 18.59 -28.83
N PRO A 33 11.53 18.45 -29.82
CA PRO A 33 11.15 18.42 -31.22
C PRO A 33 10.42 17.12 -31.59
N VAL A 34 9.36 17.28 -32.38
CA VAL A 34 8.57 16.18 -32.98
C VAL A 34 9.38 15.56 -34.11
N LEU A 35 9.75 14.28 -33.98
CA LEU A 35 10.34 13.49 -35.05
C LEU A 35 9.25 12.95 -36.01
N PRO A 36 9.50 12.89 -37.33
CA PRO A 36 8.54 12.35 -38.29
C PRO A 36 8.40 10.83 -38.15
N GLY A 37 7.15 10.37 -38.07
CA GLY A 37 6.82 8.95 -37.90
C GLY A 37 7.05 8.09 -39.15
N PRO A 38 7.30 6.78 -38.99
CA PRO A 38 7.43 5.85 -40.10
C PRO A 38 6.08 5.52 -40.74
N SER A 39 6.08 5.37 -42.05
CA SER A 39 4.92 5.03 -42.87
C SER A 39 4.37 3.64 -42.55
N ILE A 40 3.07 3.57 -42.21
CA ILE A 40 2.34 2.33 -41.96
C ILE A 40 2.03 1.66 -43.31
N ILE A 41 2.63 0.48 -43.55
CA ILE A 41 2.26 -0.43 -44.63
C ILE A 41 1.05 -1.24 -44.15
N ILE A 42 -0.09 -1.10 -44.83
CA ILE A 42 -1.32 -1.86 -44.57
C ILE A 42 -1.23 -3.19 -45.35
N PRO A 43 -1.18 -4.36 -44.68
CA PRO A 43 -1.27 -5.64 -45.38
C PRO A 43 -2.73 -5.95 -45.80
N PRO A 44 -2.92 -6.77 -46.84
CA PRO A 44 -4.24 -7.05 -47.42
C PRO A 44 -5.11 -7.91 -46.50
N LYS A 45 -6.43 -7.66 -46.58
CA LYS A 45 -7.50 -8.42 -45.92
C LYS A 45 -7.50 -9.88 -46.40
N HIS A 46 -7.08 -10.81 -45.54
CA HIS A 46 -7.41 -12.22 -45.68
C HIS A 46 -8.76 -12.51 -45.03
N SER A 47 -9.69 -13.01 -45.84
CA SER A 47 -10.99 -13.54 -45.45
C SER A 47 -10.82 -14.80 -44.59
N VAL A 48 -11.22 -14.73 -43.32
CA VAL A 48 -11.25 -15.88 -42.41
C VAL A 48 -12.59 -16.58 -42.55
N THR A 49 -12.56 -17.81 -43.02
CA THR A 49 -13.66 -18.78 -42.98
C THR A 49 -13.97 -19.15 -41.53
N HIS A 50 -15.21 -18.89 -41.10
CA HIS A 50 -15.73 -19.32 -39.81
C HIS A 50 -15.86 -20.85 -39.79
N LEU A 51 -15.05 -21.53 -38.97
CA LEU A 51 -15.32 -22.90 -38.56
C LEU A 51 -15.69 -22.90 -37.07
N HIS A 52 -16.99 -23.03 -36.82
CA HIS A 52 -17.54 -23.42 -35.54
C HIS A 52 -16.99 -24.80 -35.16
N SER A 53 -16.20 -24.89 -34.09
CA SER A 53 -16.11 -26.11 -33.31
C SER A 53 -16.18 -25.79 -31.83
N SER A 54 -17.29 -26.24 -31.26
CA SER A 54 -17.71 -26.12 -29.88
C SER A 54 -16.98 -27.17 -29.06
N ILE A 55 -15.95 -26.75 -28.32
CA ILE A 55 -15.60 -27.31 -27.02
C ILE A 55 -15.27 -26.10 -26.14
N LYS A 56 -16.21 -25.72 -25.25
CA LYS A 56 -15.98 -24.76 -24.18
C LYS A 56 -15.06 -25.39 -23.13
N GLY A 57 -13.82 -25.67 -23.55
CA GLY A 57 -12.70 -25.77 -22.62
C GLY A 57 -12.53 -24.39 -21.99
N ILE A 58 -12.13 -24.39 -20.73
CA ILE A 58 -11.78 -23.19 -19.95
C ILE A 58 -11.00 -22.25 -20.87
N GLU A 59 -11.65 -21.19 -21.36
CA GLU A 59 -10.93 -20.10 -22.01
C GLU A 59 -10.03 -19.54 -20.92
N LEU A 60 -8.77 -19.98 -20.91
CA LEU A 60 -7.66 -19.27 -20.29
C LEU A 60 -7.59 -17.93 -21.04
N SER A 61 -8.50 -17.03 -20.68
CA SER A 61 -8.72 -15.78 -21.36
C SER A 61 -7.50 -14.89 -21.16
N GLY A 62 -6.59 -14.91 -22.13
CA GLY A 62 -5.91 -13.71 -22.61
C GLY A 62 -4.76 -13.13 -21.77
N LEU A 63 -4.13 -13.90 -20.87
CA LEU A 63 -2.81 -13.54 -20.36
C LEU A 63 -1.73 -14.22 -21.21
N LEU A 64 -1.49 -13.68 -22.40
CA LEU A 64 -0.29 -14.00 -23.17
C LEU A 64 0.86 -13.20 -22.56
N TYR A 65 1.81 -13.90 -21.94
CA TYR A 65 3.09 -13.31 -21.58
C TYR A 65 4.03 -13.42 -22.77
N ASP A 66 4.63 -12.30 -23.15
CA ASP A 66 5.54 -12.23 -24.30
C ASP A 66 6.85 -13.00 -24.07
N SER A 67 7.29 -13.16 -22.82
CA SER A 67 8.44 -13.98 -22.47
C SER A 67 8.34 -14.54 -21.06
N THR A 68 8.83 -15.77 -20.88
CA THR A 68 9.03 -16.40 -19.57
C THR A 68 10.04 -15.65 -18.70
N SER A 69 11.02 -15.00 -19.33
CA SER A 69 12.02 -14.18 -18.64
C SER A 69 11.39 -12.99 -17.91
N LEU A 70 10.44 -12.30 -18.54
CA LEU A 70 9.81 -11.12 -17.95
C LEU A 70 8.88 -11.49 -16.79
N ALA A 71 8.20 -12.64 -16.89
CA ALA A 71 7.41 -13.18 -15.80
C ALA A 71 8.29 -13.60 -14.60
N ALA A 72 9.48 -14.17 -14.87
CA ALA A 72 10.46 -14.49 -13.84
C ALA A 72 11.04 -13.23 -13.17
N GLU A 73 11.38 -12.19 -13.93
CA GLU A 73 11.82 -10.90 -13.36
C GLU A 73 10.72 -10.22 -12.53
N ALA A 74 9.46 -10.32 -12.97
CA ALA A 74 8.32 -9.84 -12.19
C ALA A 74 8.12 -10.64 -10.90
N TRP A 75 8.34 -11.96 -10.96
CA TRP A 75 8.36 -12.81 -9.78
C TRP A 75 9.48 -12.39 -8.81
N ASP A 76 10.71 -12.21 -9.30
CA ASP A 76 11.85 -11.75 -8.51
C ASP A 76 11.53 -10.45 -7.79
N TRP A 77 10.88 -9.51 -8.48
CA TRP A 77 10.44 -8.27 -7.86
C TRP A 77 9.46 -8.51 -6.70
N THR A 78 8.46 -9.38 -6.89
CA THR A 78 7.50 -9.72 -5.81
C THR A 78 8.17 -10.44 -4.63
N ALA A 79 9.13 -11.33 -4.91
CA ALA A 79 9.84 -12.09 -3.88
C ALA A 79 10.77 -11.20 -3.04
N ASN A 80 11.46 -10.25 -3.70
CA ASN A 80 12.40 -9.36 -3.04
C ASN A 80 11.75 -8.36 -2.06
N LEU A 81 10.43 -8.11 -2.19
CA LEU A 81 9.72 -7.29 -1.21
C LEU A 81 9.34 -8.07 0.07
N GLY A 82 9.31 -9.40 0.01
CA GLY A 82 8.90 -10.25 1.12
C GLY A 82 9.80 -10.10 2.35
N ALA A 83 11.12 -10.05 2.16
CA ALA A 83 12.06 -9.92 3.27
C ALA A 83 11.96 -8.58 4.02
N PRO A 84 11.95 -7.41 3.33
CA PRO A 84 11.67 -6.13 3.99
C PRO A 84 10.31 -6.09 4.71
N ALA A 85 9.24 -6.59 4.07
CA ALA A 85 7.91 -6.61 4.68
C ALA A 85 7.87 -7.49 5.95
N ALA A 86 8.52 -8.65 5.91
CA ALA A 86 8.62 -9.55 7.07
C ALA A 86 9.43 -8.92 8.21
N LEU A 87 10.48 -8.15 7.89
CA LEU A 87 11.25 -7.41 8.88
C LEU A 87 10.38 -6.37 9.58
N VAL A 88 9.59 -5.58 8.83
CA VAL A 88 8.67 -4.60 9.43
C VAL A 88 7.62 -5.30 10.28
N ALA A 89 7.02 -6.39 9.79
CA ALA A 89 6.06 -7.17 10.56
C ALA A 89 6.65 -7.72 11.87
N GLY A 90 7.90 -8.21 11.84
CA GLY A 90 8.62 -8.66 13.02
C GLY A 90 8.91 -7.51 14.00
N ALA A 91 9.33 -6.35 13.50
CA ALA A 91 9.56 -5.16 14.32
C ALA A 91 8.27 -4.68 15.00
N VAL A 92 7.13 -4.75 14.31
CA VAL A 92 5.81 -4.43 14.88
C VAL A 92 5.43 -5.36 16.02
N ILE A 93 5.67 -6.68 15.87
CA ILE A 93 5.43 -7.65 16.96
C ILE A 93 6.32 -7.34 18.16
N ALA A 94 7.60 -7.04 17.94
CA ALA A 94 8.52 -6.66 19.01
C ALA A 94 8.03 -5.40 19.74
N THR A 95 7.65 -4.35 19.00
CA THR A 95 7.08 -3.12 19.58
C THR A 95 5.79 -3.40 20.35
N LEU A 96 4.90 -4.24 19.84
CA LEU A 96 3.67 -4.63 20.54
C LEU A 96 3.94 -5.39 21.84
N TYR A 97 4.97 -6.25 21.85
CA TYR A 97 5.36 -7.01 23.02
C TYR A 97 5.97 -6.10 24.09
N GLU A 98 6.91 -5.24 23.72
CA GLU A 98 7.61 -4.32 24.63
C GLU A 98 6.67 -3.24 25.20
N SER A 99 5.78 -2.69 24.38
CA SER A 99 4.88 -1.60 24.78
C SER A 99 3.51 -2.08 25.27
N ARG A 100 3.32 -3.40 25.51
CA ARG A 100 2.00 -3.95 25.85
C ARG A 100 1.41 -3.32 27.11
N GLU A 101 2.18 -3.28 28.18
CA GLU A 101 1.74 -2.78 29.48
C GLU A 101 1.61 -1.26 29.48
N THR A 102 2.52 -0.56 28.81
CA THR A 102 2.53 0.90 28.73
C THR A 102 1.38 1.46 27.89
N LEU A 103 0.92 0.73 26.88
CA LEU A 103 -0.17 1.14 25.99
C LEU A 103 -1.58 0.80 26.49
N VAL A 104 -1.72 0.26 27.71
CA VAL A 104 -3.05 0.10 28.34
C VAL A 104 -3.56 1.49 28.77
N PRO A 105 -4.73 1.95 28.26
CA PRO A 105 -5.30 3.23 28.69
C PRO A 105 -5.80 3.11 30.13
N ARG A 106 -5.37 4.00 31.03
CA ARG A 106 -5.79 4.01 32.44
C ARG A 106 -6.73 5.18 32.73
N LYS A 107 -7.61 5.04 33.74
CA LYS A 107 -8.63 6.06 34.05
C LYS A 107 -8.06 7.41 34.49
N HIS A 108 -6.93 7.40 35.20
CA HIS A 108 -6.27 8.62 35.68
C HIS A 108 -5.58 9.41 34.55
N GLU A 109 -5.49 8.87 33.34
CA GLU A 109 -4.84 9.51 32.21
C GLU A 109 -5.74 10.54 31.50
N THR A 110 -5.10 11.60 31.00
CA THR A 110 -5.80 12.58 30.18
C THR A 110 -6.42 11.92 28.93
N LYS A 111 -7.52 12.49 28.42
CA LYS A 111 -8.18 11.98 27.20
C LYS A 111 -7.23 11.86 26.02
N LEU A 112 -6.28 12.81 25.89
CA LEU A 112 -5.28 12.82 24.82
C LEU A 112 -4.30 11.65 24.92
N ILE A 113 -3.81 11.33 26.13
CA ILE A 113 -2.89 10.19 26.32
C ILE A 113 -3.60 8.88 26.00
N ARG A 114 -4.84 8.71 26.47
CA ARG A 114 -5.64 7.51 26.15
C ARG A 114 -5.86 7.34 24.65
N LEU A 115 -6.21 8.44 23.96
CA LEU A 115 -6.36 8.43 22.51
C LEU A 115 -5.04 8.11 21.80
N ALA A 116 -3.91 8.65 22.29
CA ALA A 116 -2.58 8.36 21.74
C ALA A 116 -2.23 6.87 21.91
N LYS A 117 -2.45 6.28 23.09
CA LYS A 117 -2.25 4.85 23.34
C LYS A 117 -3.10 3.96 22.43
N GLN A 118 -4.39 4.28 22.33
CA GLN A 118 -5.32 3.57 21.44
C GLN A 118 -4.90 3.69 19.97
N SER A 119 -4.51 4.89 19.53
CA SER A 119 -4.03 5.16 18.18
C SER A 119 -2.75 4.38 17.90
N CYS A 120 -1.80 4.35 18.84
CA CYS A 120 -0.56 3.57 18.73
C CYS A 120 -0.86 2.08 18.52
N ARG A 121 -1.75 1.48 19.33
CA ARG A 121 -2.17 0.08 19.17
C ARG A 121 -2.82 -0.17 17.81
N PHE A 122 -3.70 0.73 17.38
CA PHE A 122 -4.36 0.63 16.07
C PHE A 122 -3.36 0.72 14.91
N LEU A 123 -2.39 1.64 14.99
CA LEU A 123 -1.34 1.79 13.99
C LEU A 123 -0.44 0.55 13.92
N LEU A 124 -0.04 -0.04 15.06
CA LEU A 124 0.72 -1.28 15.09
C LEU A 124 -0.08 -2.45 14.48
N LEU A 125 -1.35 -2.62 14.85
CA LEU A 125 -2.20 -3.68 14.30
C LEU A 125 -2.40 -3.54 12.78
N THR A 126 -2.68 -2.32 12.32
CA THR A 126 -2.83 -2.07 10.88
C THR A 126 -1.51 -2.21 10.14
N SER A 127 -0.38 -1.81 10.73
CA SER A 127 0.95 -2.05 10.17
C SER A 127 1.19 -3.53 9.92
N PHE A 128 1.01 -4.36 10.95
CA PHE A 128 1.16 -5.81 10.84
C PHE A 128 0.25 -6.42 9.77
N ALA A 129 -1.01 -5.99 9.73
CA ALA A 129 -1.98 -6.47 8.74
C ALA A 129 -1.57 -6.11 7.30
N PHE A 130 -1.10 -4.88 7.07
CA PHE A 130 -0.66 -4.42 5.75
C PHE A 130 0.60 -5.13 5.27
N GLU A 131 1.58 -5.36 6.15
CA GLU A 131 2.79 -6.12 5.81
C GLU A 131 2.47 -7.58 5.49
N THR A 132 1.63 -8.21 6.33
CA THR A 132 1.16 -9.58 6.09
C THR A 132 0.41 -9.70 4.76
N LEU A 133 -0.45 -8.72 4.45
CA LEU A 133 -1.16 -8.68 3.17
C LEU A 133 -0.20 -8.50 1.99
N SER A 134 0.81 -7.64 2.12
CA SER A 134 1.84 -7.43 1.10
C SER A 134 2.59 -8.74 0.79
N ILE A 135 3.01 -9.46 1.83
CA ILE A 135 3.69 -10.77 1.69
C ILE A 135 2.76 -11.77 1.00
N ILE A 136 1.53 -11.95 1.49
CA ILE A 136 0.58 -12.94 0.93
C ILE A 136 0.29 -12.64 -0.53
N VAL A 137 -0.06 -11.39 -0.86
CA VAL A 137 -0.39 -11.01 -2.24
C VAL A 137 0.83 -11.10 -3.14
N GLY A 138 2.02 -10.73 -2.64
CA GLY A 138 3.30 -10.93 -3.31
C GLY A 138 3.55 -12.39 -3.65
N THR A 139 3.44 -13.29 -2.67
CA THR A 139 3.62 -14.74 -2.85
C THR A 139 2.58 -15.33 -3.82
N VAL A 140 1.30 -14.99 -3.66
CA VAL A 140 0.24 -15.49 -4.55
C VAL A 140 0.48 -15.01 -5.98
N THR A 141 0.79 -13.72 -6.17
CA THR A 141 1.09 -13.17 -7.50
C THR A 141 2.31 -13.84 -8.11
N GLY A 142 3.36 -14.05 -7.31
CA GLY A 142 4.55 -14.77 -7.73
C GLY A 142 4.23 -16.20 -8.21
N ASN A 143 3.44 -16.95 -7.45
CA ASN A 143 3.01 -18.30 -7.83
C ASN A 143 2.17 -18.29 -9.11
N VAL A 144 1.31 -17.28 -9.28
CA VAL A 144 0.54 -17.09 -10.51
C VAL A 144 1.48 -16.83 -11.70
N LEU A 145 2.50 -15.99 -11.54
CA LEU A 145 3.48 -15.72 -12.61
C LEU A 145 4.25 -16.98 -13.01
N LEU A 146 4.70 -17.78 -12.05
CA LEU A 146 5.41 -19.04 -12.32
C LEU A 146 4.51 -20.14 -12.91
N GLY A 147 3.22 -20.15 -12.55
CA GLY A 147 2.29 -21.19 -12.96
C GLY A 147 1.87 -21.18 -14.43
N HIS A 148 2.16 -20.12 -15.20
CA HIS A 148 1.68 -19.99 -16.58
C HIS A 148 2.50 -20.74 -17.64
N GLY A 149 3.70 -21.24 -17.31
CA GLY A 149 4.57 -21.95 -18.24
C GLY A 149 5.03 -21.11 -19.44
N GLU A 150 5.82 -21.70 -20.33
CA GLU A 150 6.25 -21.04 -21.57
C GLU A 150 5.08 -20.98 -22.57
N GLN A 151 4.50 -19.81 -22.75
CA GLN A 151 3.48 -19.58 -23.77
C GLN A 151 4.16 -19.12 -25.06
N ILE A 152 4.15 -19.98 -26.08
CA ILE A 152 4.58 -19.62 -27.43
C ILE A 152 3.50 -18.70 -28.01
N ALA A 153 3.67 -17.39 -27.85
CA ALA A 153 2.71 -16.38 -28.28
C ALA A 153 2.50 -16.45 -29.80
N THR A 154 1.34 -16.97 -30.22
CA THR A 154 0.95 -17.04 -31.65
C THR A 154 0.32 -15.72 -32.16
N LYS A 155 0.16 -14.72 -31.30
CA LYS A 155 -0.42 -13.41 -31.62
C LYS A 155 0.45 -12.28 -31.07
N ALA A 156 0.55 -11.22 -31.87
CA ALA A 156 1.26 -9.96 -31.68
C ALA A 156 1.83 -9.74 -30.28
N ILE A 157 3.17 -9.77 -30.21
CA ILE A 157 4.00 -9.44 -29.04
C ILE A 157 3.56 -8.08 -28.50
N VAL A 158 2.93 -8.03 -27.32
CA VAL A 158 2.60 -6.78 -26.62
C VAL A 158 3.84 -6.37 -25.81
N GLY A 159 4.93 -6.06 -26.51
CA GLY A 159 6.27 -5.99 -25.93
C GLY A 159 6.35 -5.12 -24.69
N TYR A 160 6.22 -5.73 -23.50
CA TYR A 160 6.36 -5.02 -22.24
C TYR A 160 7.82 -4.71 -22.01
N THR A 161 8.12 -3.44 -21.76
CA THR A 161 9.50 -2.95 -21.59
C THR A 161 10.06 -3.15 -20.18
N SER A 162 9.25 -3.59 -19.21
CA SER A 162 9.69 -3.86 -17.84
C SER A 162 8.77 -4.83 -17.10
N PRO A 163 9.27 -5.58 -16.10
CA PRO A 163 8.48 -6.50 -15.28
C PRO A 163 7.35 -5.77 -14.51
N LEU A 164 7.61 -4.53 -14.11
CA LEU A 164 6.60 -3.69 -13.44
C LEU A 164 5.49 -3.25 -14.39
N ALA A 165 5.78 -3.03 -15.68
CA ALA A 165 4.75 -2.71 -16.67
C ALA A 165 3.82 -3.92 -16.92
N LEU A 166 4.38 -5.13 -16.96
CA LEU A 166 3.63 -6.37 -17.01
C LEU A 166 2.70 -6.50 -15.80
N LEU A 167 3.24 -6.32 -14.58
CA LEU A 167 2.46 -6.38 -13.34
C LEU A 167 1.35 -5.32 -13.31
N ARG A 168 1.65 -4.08 -13.72
CA ARG A 168 0.65 -3.02 -13.81
C ARG A 168 -0.46 -3.36 -14.79
N HIS A 169 -0.14 -3.91 -15.95
CA HIS A 169 -1.14 -4.16 -16.99
C HIS A 169 -2.05 -5.34 -16.65
N HIS A 170 -1.46 -6.45 -16.19
CA HIS A 170 -2.17 -7.71 -16.00
C HIS A 170 -2.64 -7.96 -14.58
N HIS A 171 -1.90 -7.44 -13.60
CA HIS A 171 -2.11 -7.72 -12.18
C HIS A 171 -2.13 -6.40 -11.37
N GLU A 172 -2.72 -5.34 -11.94
CA GLU A 172 -2.66 -3.97 -11.39
C GLU A 172 -3.07 -3.92 -9.91
N VAL A 173 -4.15 -4.62 -9.55
CA VAL A 173 -4.67 -4.68 -8.18
C VAL A 173 -3.63 -5.30 -7.24
N ASN A 174 -2.98 -6.40 -7.65
CA ASN A 174 -2.00 -7.06 -6.81
C ASN A 174 -0.75 -6.19 -6.66
N TYR A 175 -0.24 -5.65 -7.76
CA TYR A 175 0.86 -4.70 -7.78
C TYR A 175 0.63 -3.52 -6.82
N LEU A 176 -0.56 -2.91 -6.90
CA LEU A 176 -0.95 -1.81 -6.02
C LEU A 176 -1.09 -2.27 -4.57
N THR A 177 -1.68 -3.45 -4.31
CA THR A 177 -1.84 -3.99 -2.96
C THR A 177 -0.49 -4.22 -2.29
N ILE A 178 0.48 -4.77 -3.03
CA ILE A 178 1.85 -5.02 -2.57
C ILE A 178 2.54 -3.70 -2.22
N GLN A 179 2.55 -2.74 -3.14
CA GLN A 179 3.24 -1.45 -2.92
C GLN A 179 2.58 -0.60 -1.82
N ILE A 180 1.25 -0.46 -1.85
CA ILE A 180 0.50 0.29 -0.84
C ILE A 180 0.59 -0.41 0.51
N GLY A 181 0.46 -1.74 0.53
CA GLY A 181 0.55 -2.54 1.74
C GLY A 181 1.88 -2.34 2.44
N PHE A 182 2.99 -2.54 1.74
CA PHE A 182 4.32 -2.31 2.31
C PHE A 182 4.52 -0.86 2.78
N LEU A 183 4.24 0.13 1.92
CA LEU A 183 4.53 1.52 2.29
C LEU A 183 3.64 2.04 3.41
N GLN A 184 2.34 1.69 3.38
CA GLN A 184 1.41 2.03 4.45
C GLN A 184 1.76 1.28 5.73
N GLY A 185 2.14 0.00 5.65
CA GLY A 185 2.60 -0.79 6.79
C GLY A 185 3.78 -0.12 7.50
N LEU A 186 4.82 0.20 6.75
CA LEU A 186 6.00 0.94 7.23
C LEU A 186 5.63 2.27 7.90
N PHE A 187 4.82 3.11 7.26
CA PHE A 187 4.44 4.40 7.84
C PHE A 187 3.60 4.27 9.11
N ASN A 188 2.74 3.25 9.19
CA ASN A 188 1.95 3.01 10.39
C ASN A 188 2.85 2.63 11.57
N TRP A 189 3.85 1.77 11.33
CA TRP A 189 4.80 1.39 12.36
C TRP A 189 5.65 2.58 12.82
N LEU A 190 6.22 3.36 11.89
CA LEU A 190 7.00 4.55 12.23
C LEU A 190 6.18 5.59 13.01
N ALA A 191 4.91 5.81 12.61
CA ALA A 191 3.99 6.68 13.32
C ALA A 191 3.64 6.14 14.71
N ALA A 192 3.46 4.83 14.86
CA ALA A 192 3.22 4.22 16.16
C ALA A 192 4.41 4.40 17.12
N VAL A 193 5.63 4.15 16.65
CA VAL A 193 6.86 4.37 17.43
C VAL A 193 7.00 5.84 17.82
N ALA A 194 6.74 6.76 16.90
CA ALA A 194 6.76 8.19 17.22
C ALA A 194 5.72 8.57 18.28
N ILE A 195 4.52 7.99 18.25
CA ILE A 195 3.49 8.20 19.27
C ILE A 195 3.91 7.59 20.61
N ASP A 196 4.46 6.37 20.63
CA ASP A 196 4.95 5.73 21.87
C ASP A 196 6.03 6.58 22.57
N LEU A 197 6.95 7.16 21.79
CA LEU A 197 7.97 8.09 22.31
C LEU A 197 7.37 9.38 22.88
N LEU A 198 6.20 9.82 22.40
CA LEU A 198 5.53 11.02 22.90
C LEU A 198 4.65 10.76 24.14
N ILE A 199 4.29 9.50 24.41
CA ILE A 199 3.53 9.11 25.59
C ILE A 199 4.46 9.19 26.81
N PRO A 200 4.14 10.01 27.83
CA PRO A 200 4.97 10.12 29.04
C PRO A 200 5.06 8.79 29.78
N LYS A 201 6.28 8.38 30.13
CA LYS A 201 6.54 7.14 30.89
C LYS A 201 6.70 7.44 32.38
N GLU A 202 6.32 6.50 33.23
CA GLU A 202 6.55 6.60 34.68
C GLU A 202 8.06 6.72 34.95
N ASN A 203 8.45 7.62 35.86
CA ASN A 203 9.85 7.90 36.21
C ASN A 203 10.72 8.47 35.08
N GLU A 204 10.13 9.02 34.01
CA GLU A 204 10.88 9.67 32.94
C GLU A 204 11.50 11.00 33.39
N THR A 205 12.82 11.15 33.22
CA THR A 205 13.50 12.43 33.51
C THR A 205 13.15 13.50 32.47
N LYS A 206 13.22 14.79 32.84
CA LYS A 206 12.99 15.91 31.90
C LYS A 206 13.93 15.86 30.68
N SER A 207 15.15 15.34 30.85
CA SER A 207 16.12 15.17 29.76
C SER A 207 15.69 14.07 28.79
N ALA A 208 15.32 12.90 29.32
CA ALA A 208 14.82 11.78 28.52
C ALA A 208 13.58 12.18 27.70
N ARG A 209 12.65 12.93 28.31
CA ARG A 209 11.46 13.43 27.61
C ARG A 209 11.78 14.31 26.41
N LYS A 210 12.75 15.22 26.54
CA LYS A 210 13.19 16.06 25.43
C LYS A 210 13.88 15.24 24.33
N MET A 211 14.64 14.22 24.72
CA MET A 211 15.27 13.30 23.76
C MET A 211 14.22 12.49 22.99
N ASN A 212 13.22 11.94 23.69
CA ASN A 212 12.14 11.18 23.07
C ASN A 212 11.31 12.06 22.10
N GLN A 213 11.04 13.31 22.47
CA GLN A 213 10.41 14.28 21.57
C GLN A 213 11.26 14.54 20.32
N CYS A 214 12.58 14.70 20.47
CA CYS A 214 13.49 14.87 19.34
C CYS A 214 13.49 13.63 18.42
N MET A 215 13.57 12.43 18.99
CA MET A 215 13.50 11.18 18.23
C MET A 215 12.17 11.05 17.47
N ALA A 216 11.05 11.37 18.11
CA ALA A 216 9.74 11.34 17.48
C ALA A 216 9.65 12.32 16.29
N THR A 217 10.14 13.55 16.44
CA THR A 217 10.13 14.53 15.32
C THR A 217 11.07 14.12 14.20
N THR A 218 12.22 13.50 14.50
CA THR A 218 13.11 12.92 13.50
C THR A 218 12.43 11.79 12.72
N LEU A 219 11.71 10.88 13.39
CA LEU A 219 10.95 9.79 12.73
C LEU A 219 9.86 10.33 11.80
N VAL A 220 9.13 11.36 12.23
CA VAL A 220 8.11 12.02 11.40
C VAL A 220 8.76 12.68 10.18
N THR A 221 9.89 13.38 10.36
CA THR A 221 10.63 14.02 9.27
C THR A 221 11.15 12.99 8.27
N MET A 222 11.71 11.88 8.75
CA MET A 222 12.14 10.77 7.90
C MET A 222 10.98 10.16 7.12
N SER A 223 9.80 10.01 7.74
CA SER A 223 8.60 9.50 7.07
C SER A 223 8.16 10.41 5.92
N PHE A 224 8.19 11.74 6.11
CA PHE A 224 7.92 12.70 5.03
C PHE A 224 8.97 12.64 3.92
N TRP A 225 10.26 12.51 4.29
CA TRP A 225 11.33 12.39 3.31
C TRP A 225 11.21 11.11 2.47
N ILE A 226 10.93 9.96 3.09
CA ILE A 226 10.66 8.69 2.39
C ILE A 226 9.47 8.86 1.44
N THR A 227 8.39 9.52 1.89
CA THR A 227 7.21 9.77 1.03
C THR A 227 7.56 10.64 -0.17
N ALA A 228 8.32 11.73 0.04
CA ALA A 228 8.75 12.62 -1.03
C ALA A 228 9.67 11.92 -2.02
N PHE A 229 10.62 11.13 -1.51
CA PHE A 229 11.48 10.28 -2.31
C PHE A 229 10.65 9.30 -3.14
N TYR A 230 9.73 8.58 -2.52
CA TYR A 230 8.89 7.60 -3.19
C TYR A 230 8.02 8.24 -4.29
N ASN A 231 7.38 9.37 -4.01
CA ASN A 231 6.57 10.11 -5.01
C ASN A 231 7.39 10.48 -6.25
N ASN A 232 8.65 10.90 -6.09
CA ASN A 232 9.52 11.25 -7.22
C ASN A 232 9.95 10.03 -8.06
N HIS A 233 9.83 8.81 -7.52
CA HIS A 233 10.23 7.56 -8.18
C HIS A 233 9.03 6.72 -8.65
N LEU A 234 7.80 7.25 -8.52
CA LEU A 234 6.62 6.59 -9.08
C LEU A 234 6.61 6.73 -10.61
N ASN A 235 6.77 5.60 -11.31
CA ASN A 235 6.79 5.60 -12.78
C ASN A 235 5.39 5.62 -13.41
N PHE A 236 4.37 5.16 -12.68
CA PHE A 236 3.05 4.85 -13.24
C PHE A 236 1.93 5.77 -12.78
N TYR A 237 2.18 6.49 -11.69
CA TYR A 237 1.25 7.39 -11.03
C TYR A 237 1.97 8.70 -10.75
N VAL A 238 1.23 9.80 -10.81
CA VAL A 238 1.75 11.16 -10.56
C VAL A 238 2.21 11.29 -9.10
N ASP A 239 1.47 10.69 -8.17
CA ASP A 239 1.75 10.71 -6.74
C ASP A 239 1.09 9.53 -6.02
N TYR A 240 1.44 9.34 -4.75
CA TYR A 240 0.89 8.30 -3.88
C TYR A 240 -0.64 8.42 -3.71
N ALA A 241 -1.20 9.64 -3.72
CA ALA A 241 -2.63 9.84 -3.56
C ALA A 241 -3.42 9.37 -4.80
N GLN A 242 -2.90 9.60 -6.01
CA GLN A 242 -3.44 9.06 -7.25
C GLN A 242 -3.39 7.54 -7.23
N MET A 243 -2.28 6.95 -6.77
CA MET A 243 -2.13 5.51 -6.62
C MET A 243 -3.20 4.92 -5.69
N LEU A 244 -3.44 5.53 -4.52
CA LEU A 244 -4.50 5.12 -3.59
C LEU A 244 -5.90 5.22 -4.23
N ARG A 245 -6.20 6.32 -4.93
CA ARG A 245 -7.50 6.49 -5.63
C ARG A 245 -7.71 5.42 -6.69
N ARG A 246 -6.68 5.09 -7.48
CA ARG A 246 -6.72 4.02 -8.47
C ARG A 246 -6.99 2.67 -7.79
N TYR A 247 -6.28 2.39 -6.70
CA TYR A 247 -6.46 1.18 -5.92
C TYR A 247 -7.91 1.01 -5.44
N PHE A 248 -8.48 2.01 -4.76
CA PHE A 248 -9.87 1.94 -4.30
C PHE A 248 -10.85 1.70 -5.46
N LYS A 249 -10.68 2.43 -6.58
CA LYS A 249 -11.52 2.23 -7.76
C LYS A 249 -11.44 0.78 -8.26
N LEU A 250 -10.24 0.21 -8.36
CA LEU A 250 -10.05 -1.15 -8.86
C LEU A 250 -10.54 -2.22 -7.89
N VAL A 251 -10.38 -2.02 -6.58
CA VAL A 251 -10.92 -2.94 -5.55
C VAL A 251 -12.43 -3.00 -5.63
N VAL A 252 -13.09 -1.83 -5.73
CA VAL A 252 -14.54 -1.77 -5.91
C VAL A 252 -14.95 -2.48 -7.21
N GLN A 253 -14.28 -2.18 -8.32
CA GLN A 253 -14.59 -2.80 -9.60
C GLN A 253 -14.34 -4.31 -9.64
N SER A 254 -13.31 -4.80 -8.97
CA SER A 254 -12.90 -6.21 -9.04
C SER A 254 -13.65 -7.11 -8.05
N TYR A 255 -14.08 -6.56 -6.91
CA TYR A 255 -14.63 -7.35 -5.81
C TYR A 255 -16.08 -6.99 -5.44
N LEU A 256 -16.55 -5.78 -5.78
CA LEU A 256 -17.94 -5.36 -5.52
C LEU A 256 -18.78 -5.27 -6.80
N CYS A 257 -18.18 -5.10 -7.97
CA CYS A 257 -18.88 -5.11 -9.26
C CYS A 257 -18.91 -6.50 -9.90
N TRP A 258 -19.89 -6.73 -10.78
CA TRP A 258 -20.18 -8.02 -11.40
C TRP A 258 -19.03 -8.49 -12.33
N PRO A 259 -18.67 -9.80 -12.37
CA PRO A 259 -19.30 -10.92 -11.67
C PRO A 259 -18.89 -11.04 -10.19
N LEU A 260 -19.89 -11.14 -9.31
CA LEU A 260 -19.69 -11.30 -7.87
C LEU A 260 -19.00 -12.63 -7.58
N ARG A 261 -17.76 -12.57 -7.08
CA ARG A 261 -17.02 -13.75 -6.66
C ARG A 261 -17.56 -14.21 -5.29
N PRO A 262 -17.95 -15.49 -5.10
CA PRO A 262 -18.56 -15.95 -3.85
C PRO A 262 -17.73 -15.65 -2.60
N MET A 263 -16.40 -15.71 -2.69
CA MET A 263 -15.51 -15.40 -1.57
C MET A 263 -15.61 -13.94 -1.11
N CYS A 264 -15.97 -13.01 -2.00
CA CYS A 264 -16.19 -11.60 -1.64
C CYS A 264 -17.43 -11.43 -0.76
N LEU A 265 -18.45 -12.26 -0.92
CA LEU A 265 -19.64 -12.24 -0.08
C LEU A 265 -19.33 -12.65 1.36
N LEU A 266 -18.39 -13.58 1.56
CA LEU A 266 -17.93 -13.99 2.90
C LEU A 266 -17.00 -12.94 3.54
N TYR A 267 -16.28 -12.16 2.73
CA TYR A 267 -15.39 -11.11 3.20
C TYR A 267 -16.13 -9.93 3.84
N ILE A 268 -17.29 -9.54 3.29
CA ILE A 268 -18.09 -8.40 3.79
C ILE A 268 -18.48 -8.55 5.27
N PRO A 269 -19.15 -9.63 5.72
CA PRO A 269 -19.54 -9.77 7.12
C PRO A 269 -18.33 -9.85 8.06
N SER A 270 -17.24 -10.50 7.64
CA SER A 270 -16.00 -10.53 8.42
C SER A 270 -15.40 -9.14 8.59
N THR A 271 -15.41 -8.32 7.53
CA THR A 271 -14.90 -6.95 7.57
C THR A 271 -15.78 -6.06 8.45
N LEU A 272 -17.11 -6.17 8.33
CA LEU A 272 -18.05 -5.44 9.17
C LEU A 272 -17.89 -5.82 10.66
N LEU A 273 -17.71 -7.11 10.96
CA LEU A 273 -17.45 -7.58 12.32
C LEU A 273 -16.13 -7.03 12.85
N SER A 274 -15.05 -7.09 12.07
CA SER A 274 -13.75 -6.52 12.48
C SER A 274 -13.82 -5.01 12.72
N LEU A 275 -14.55 -4.27 11.88
CA LEU A 275 -14.79 -2.84 12.08
C LEU A 275 -15.61 -2.56 13.33
N PHE A 276 -16.62 -3.37 13.60
CA PHE A 276 -17.45 -3.27 14.80
C PHE A 276 -16.64 -3.55 16.07
N LEU A 277 -15.85 -4.63 16.09
CA LEU A 277 -14.96 -4.96 17.21
C LEU A 277 -13.89 -3.89 17.43
N LEU A 278 -13.33 -3.33 16.34
CA LEU A 278 -12.40 -2.21 16.42
C LEU A 278 -13.07 -0.98 17.03
N TYR A 279 -14.29 -0.64 16.58
CA TYR A 279 -15.05 0.47 17.13
C TYR A 279 -15.33 0.27 18.62
N GLN A 280 -15.74 -0.93 19.03
CA GLN A 280 -15.91 -1.28 20.44
C GLN A 280 -14.60 -1.12 21.21
N ALA A 281 -13.49 -1.67 20.72
CA ALA A 281 -12.19 -1.56 21.37
C ALA A 281 -11.71 -0.10 21.55
N LEU A 282 -12.05 0.80 20.62
CA LEU A 282 -11.74 2.22 20.72
C LEU A 282 -12.67 2.98 21.66
N THR A 283 -13.90 2.51 21.86
CA THR A 283 -14.94 3.18 22.67
C THR A 283 -15.13 2.57 24.06
N SER A 284 -14.54 1.40 24.34
CA SER A 284 -14.58 0.77 25.65
C SER A 284 -14.03 1.70 26.73
N PRO A 285 -14.69 1.76 27.91
CA PRO A 285 -14.18 2.54 29.03
C PRO A 285 -12.82 1.98 29.47
N ALA A 286 -11.96 2.87 29.98
CA ALA A 286 -10.69 2.43 30.58
C ALA A 286 -10.97 1.53 31.80
N GLU A 287 -10.18 0.48 31.98
CA GLU A 287 -10.27 -0.41 33.14
C GLU A 287 -9.96 0.39 34.42
N ASP A 288 -10.66 0.05 35.50
CA ASP A 288 -10.26 0.50 36.84
C ASP A 288 -8.93 -0.20 37.17
N ASP A 289 -7.96 0.56 37.68
CA ASP A 289 -6.79 -0.04 38.31
C ASP A 289 -7.34 -0.74 39.57
N GLU A 290 -7.56 -2.07 39.52
CA GLU A 290 -7.92 -2.85 40.72
C GLU A 290 -6.77 -2.70 41.73
N GLU A 291 -7.04 -2.01 42.85
CA GLU A 291 -6.11 -1.78 43.97
C GLU A 291 -5.66 -3.07 44.66
#